data_AF-A0AA42LR41-F1
#
_entry.id   AF-A0AA42LR41-F1
#
_cell.length_a   1.000
_cell.length_b   1.000
_cell.length_c   1.000
_cell.angle_alpha   90.00
_cell.angle_beta   90.00
_cell.angle_gamma   90.00
#
_symmetry.space_group_name_H-M   'P 1'
#
loop_
_entity.id
_entity.type
_entity.pdbx_description
1 polymer ?
#
loop_
_entity_poly.entity_id
_entity_poly.type
_entity_poly.pdbx_seq_one_letter_code
_entity_poly.pdbx_strand_id
1 'polypeptide(L)'
;MTALVLLSGAFSAPSQAACSDQKIMTMAGDGKSVKAIAKACNMPVAKVRAAMQNQNDDDDDNVAAATAAPALVPKKLPSGAGLASCDCQGTVPYGDKDPEQRCESGMSIATPCAGYCPPRGIAPWRRVCS
;
A
#
# COMPACT_ATOMS: atom_id res chain seq x y z
N MET A 1 -48.43 20.82 -17.58
CA MET A 1 -47.61 21.08 -16.38
C MET A 1 -48.19 20.18 -15.29
N THR A 2 -47.59 19.11 -14.78
CA THR A 2 -46.18 18.75 -14.62
C THR A 2 -46.14 17.22 -14.52
N ALA A 3 -45.33 16.53 -15.32
CA ALA A 3 -45.15 15.09 -15.23
C ALA A 3 -44.27 14.77 -14.01
N LEU A 4 -44.80 14.05 -13.02
CA LEU A 4 -44.03 13.53 -11.88
C LEU A 4 -44.03 12.01 -11.99
N VAL A 5 -42.91 11.52 -12.53
CA VAL A 5 -42.59 10.12 -12.75
C VAL A 5 -42.46 9.44 -11.38
N LEU A 6 -43.41 8.57 -11.05
CA LEU A 6 -43.31 7.62 -9.94
C LEU A 6 -42.37 6.48 -10.36
N LEU A 7 -41.06 6.72 -10.24
CA LEU A 7 -40.05 5.71 -10.48
C LEU A 7 -39.89 4.82 -9.23
N SER A 8 -40.56 3.67 -9.28
CA SER A 8 -40.11 2.34 -8.80
C SER A 8 -39.05 2.32 -7.68
N GLY A 9 -39.47 2.51 -6.43
CA GLY A 9 -38.67 2.17 -5.26
C GLY A 9 -38.79 0.69 -4.91
N ALA A 10 -38.25 -0.19 -5.75
CA ALA A 10 -38.00 -1.57 -5.35
C ALA A 10 -36.83 -1.56 -4.34
N PHE A 11 -37.15 -1.43 -3.05
CA PHE A 11 -36.19 -1.70 -1.98
C PHE A 11 -36.00 -3.22 -1.89
N SER A 12 -35.13 -3.74 -2.75
CA SER A 12 -34.53 -5.04 -2.58
C SER A 12 -33.78 -5.06 -1.24
N ALA A 13 -34.23 -5.91 -0.32
CA ALA A 13 -33.52 -6.27 0.89
C ALA A 13 -32.09 -6.78 0.54
N PRO A 14 -31.12 -6.67 1.46
CA PRO A 14 -29.70 -6.59 1.16
C PRO A 14 -29.14 -7.98 0.82
N SER A 15 -29.16 -8.33 -0.46
CA SER A 15 -28.07 -9.16 -0.97
C SER A 15 -26.78 -8.39 -0.69
N GLN A 16 -25.89 -8.97 0.13
CA GLN A 16 -24.54 -8.46 0.33
C GLN A 16 -23.77 -8.58 -0.99
N ALA A 17 -24.13 -7.75 -1.96
CA ALA A 17 -23.47 -7.65 -3.23
C ALA A 17 -22.20 -6.85 -2.97
N ALA A 18 -21.07 -7.55 -2.92
CA ALA A 18 -19.78 -6.95 -3.24
C ALA A 18 -19.99 -6.03 -4.45
N CYS A 19 -19.57 -4.76 -4.35
CA CYS A 19 -19.65 -3.87 -5.51
C CYS A 19 -19.00 -4.54 -6.72
N SER A 20 -19.62 -4.42 -7.89
CA SER A 20 -18.94 -4.77 -9.13
C SER A 20 -17.71 -3.90 -9.30
N ASP A 21 -16.67 -4.45 -9.92
CA ASP A 21 -15.41 -3.75 -10.20
C ASP A 21 -15.66 -2.42 -10.92
N GLN A 22 -16.63 -2.38 -11.84
CA GLN A 22 -17.03 -1.15 -12.52
C GLN A 22 -17.53 -0.05 -11.57
N LYS A 23 -18.27 -0.40 -10.51
CA LYS A 23 -18.72 0.55 -9.49
C LYS A 23 -17.58 1.01 -8.58
N ILE A 24 -16.64 0.11 -8.27
CA ILE A 24 -15.39 0.45 -7.56
C ILE A 24 -14.61 1.51 -8.35
N MET A 25 -14.52 1.35 -9.67
CA MET A 25 -13.83 2.29 -10.56
C MET A 25 -14.51 3.66 -10.65
N THR A 26 -15.84 3.70 -10.80
CA THR A 26 -16.56 4.98 -10.81
C THR A 26 -16.30 5.75 -9.51
N MET A 27 -16.32 5.06 -8.36
CA MET A 27 -16.03 5.72 -7.09
C MET A 27 -14.56 6.14 -6.95
N ALA A 28 -13.61 5.38 -7.52
CA ALA A 28 -12.20 5.77 -7.56
C ALA A 28 -11.99 7.03 -8.41
N GLY A 29 -12.64 7.09 -9.58
CA GLY A 29 -12.64 8.25 -10.49
C GLY A 29 -13.27 9.50 -9.87
N ASP A 30 -14.27 9.33 -9.00
CA ASP A 30 -14.85 10.41 -8.18
C ASP A 30 -13.90 10.91 -7.05
N GLY A 31 -12.69 10.36 -6.94
CA GLY A 31 -11.71 10.72 -5.91
C GLY A 31 -11.97 10.09 -4.54
N LYS A 32 -12.84 9.08 -4.44
CA LYS A 32 -13.12 8.41 -3.16
C LYS A 32 -11.96 7.48 -2.81
N SER A 33 -11.52 7.54 -1.56
CA SER A 33 -10.42 6.69 -1.08
C SER A 33 -10.81 5.20 -1.06
N VAL A 34 -9.81 4.32 -1.25
CA VAL A 34 -9.98 2.85 -1.19
C VAL A 34 -10.68 2.39 0.08
N LYS A 35 -10.43 3.06 1.22
CA LYS A 35 -11.09 2.78 2.51
C LYS A 35 -12.59 3.16 2.50
N ALA A 36 -12.94 4.28 1.87
CA ALA A 36 -14.33 4.70 1.71
C ALA A 36 -15.09 3.77 0.75
N ILE A 37 -14.44 3.33 -0.33
CA ILE A 37 -15.01 2.37 -1.28
C ILE A 37 -15.21 1.01 -0.63
N ALA A 38 -14.21 0.49 0.08
CA ALA A 38 -14.29 -0.74 0.85
C ALA A 38 -15.47 -0.73 1.84
N LYS A 39 -15.68 0.40 2.55
CA LYS A 39 -16.80 0.57 3.48
C LYS A 39 -18.15 0.67 2.74
N ALA A 40 -18.20 1.36 1.61
CA ALA A 40 -19.41 1.49 0.79
C ALA A 40 -19.82 0.16 0.13
N CYS A 41 -18.83 -0.69 -0.17
CA CYS A 41 -19.01 -1.97 -0.85
C CYS A 41 -19.01 -3.18 0.09
N ASN A 42 -18.88 -2.95 1.40
CA ASN A 42 -18.66 -3.98 2.42
C ASN A 42 -17.63 -5.04 1.98
N MET A 43 -16.53 -4.56 1.39
CA MET A 43 -15.44 -5.36 0.84
C MET A 43 -14.14 -5.08 1.58
N PRO A 44 -13.21 -6.04 1.66
CA PRO A 44 -11.89 -5.76 2.20
C PRO A 44 -11.11 -4.83 1.26
N VAL A 45 -10.33 -3.93 1.85
CA VAL A 45 -9.48 -2.96 1.15
C VAL A 45 -8.56 -3.64 0.13
N ALA A 46 -8.08 -4.85 0.43
CA ALA A 46 -7.26 -5.65 -0.48
C ALA A 46 -8.01 -6.00 -1.79
N LYS A 47 -9.30 -6.31 -1.70
CA LYS A 47 -10.13 -6.70 -2.85
C LYS A 47 -10.47 -5.51 -3.73
N VAL A 48 -10.70 -4.34 -3.12
CA VAL A 48 -10.88 -3.07 -3.82
C VAL A 48 -9.58 -2.63 -4.52
N ARG A 49 -8.42 -2.83 -3.89
CA ARG A 49 -7.11 -2.54 -4.51
C ARG A 49 -6.80 -3.50 -5.66
N ALA A 50 -7.15 -4.79 -5.54
CA ALA A 50 -6.98 -5.77 -6.61
C ALA A 50 -7.89 -5.46 -7.82
N ALA A 51 -9.14 -5.07 -7.58
CA ALA A 51 -10.05 -4.59 -8.62
C ALA A 51 -9.43 -3.43 -9.42
N MET A 52 -8.82 -2.46 -8.72
CA MET A 52 -8.10 -1.33 -9.34
C MET A 52 -6.82 -1.72 -10.10
N GLN A 53 -6.22 -2.87 -9.80
CA GLN A 53 -4.95 -3.33 -10.39
C GLN A 53 -5.17 -4.17 -11.66
N ASN A 54 -6.23 -4.98 -11.70
CA ASN A 54 -6.61 -5.88 -12.82
C ASN A 54 -6.91 -5.18 -14.15
N GLN A 55 -6.92 -3.85 -14.21
CA GLN A 55 -7.16 -3.10 -15.45
C GLN A 55 -5.97 -3.13 -16.43
N ASN A 56 -4.84 -3.74 -16.05
CA ASN A 56 -3.63 -3.79 -16.88
C ASN A 56 -3.37 -5.16 -17.54
N ASP A 57 -4.24 -6.15 -17.32
CA ASP A 57 -3.92 -7.56 -17.61
C ASP A 57 -4.98 -8.28 -18.49
N ASP A 58 -5.78 -7.54 -19.26
CA ASP A 58 -6.65 -8.12 -20.29
C ASP A 58 -6.17 -7.67 -21.68
N ASP A 59 -5.01 -8.17 -22.12
CA ASP A 59 -4.72 -8.52 -23.52
C ASP A 59 -3.35 -9.23 -23.62
N ASP A 60 -3.36 -10.35 -24.34
CA ASP A 60 -2.25 -11.13 -24.91
C ASP A 60 -1.50 -12.22 -24.10
N ASP A 61 -1.99 -13.45 -24.28
CA ASP A 61 -1.24 -14.71 -24.23
C ASP A 61 -0.23 -14.84 -25.41
N ASN A 62 1.05 -14.41 -25.27
CA ASN A 62 2.19 -15.18 -25.81
C ASN A 62 3.58 -14.70 -25.36
N VAL A 63 4.23 -15.58 -24.59
CA VAL A 63 5.65 -16.01 -24.73
C VAL A 63 6.75 -15.02 -24.31
N ALA A 64 7.10 -15.23 -23.03
CA ALA A 64 8.43 -15.58 -22.54
C ALA A 64 9.56 -14.54 -22.59
N ALA A 65 9.84 -13.99 -21.41
CA ALA A 65 11.12 -14.27 -20.76
C ALA A 65 10.98 -14.19 -19.24
N ALA A 66 10.84 -15.38 -18.65
CA ALA A 66 11.34 -15.76 -17.34
C ALA A 66 11.53 -14.65 -16.30
N THR A 67 10.62 -14.61 -15.35
CA THR A 67 10.96 -15.30 -14.10
C THR A 67 9.69 -15.89 -13.55
N ALA A 68 9.72 -17.19 -13.26
CA ALA A 68 8.85 -17.77 -12.25
C ALA A 68 8.71 -16.74 -11.13
N ALA A 69 7.49 -16.45 -10.67
CA ALA A 69 7.38 -15.93 -9.32
C ALA A 69 8.22 -16.89 -8.48
N PRO A 70 9.38 -16.46 -7.93
CA PRO A 70 10.00 -17.28 -6.94
C PRO A 70 8.90 -17.48 -5.91
N ALA A 71 8.87 -18.64 -5.27
CA ALA A 71 8.16 -18.81 -4.02
C ALA A 71 8.19 -17.49 -3.22
N LEU A 72 7.12 -17.17 -2.49
CA LEU A 72 7.09 -16.11 -1.49
C LEU A 72 8.25 -16.30 -0.48
N VAL A 73 9.48 -16.06 -0.91
CA VAL A 73 10.62 -15.76 -0.09
C VAL A 73 10.31 -14.33 0.30
N PRO A 74 10.15 -14.03 1.60
CA PRO A 74 10.01 -12.66 2.05
C PRO A 74 11.13 -11.87 1.36
N LYS A 75 10.77 -11.00 0.42
CA LYS A 75 11.73 -10.33 -0.44
C LYS A 75 12.47 -9.37 0.46
N LYS A 76 13.60 -9.84 0.98
CA LYS A 76 14.41 -9.12 1.96
C LYS A 76 14.83 -7.78 1.34
N LEU A 77 14.95 -6.78 2.18
CA LEU A 77 15.30 -5.44 1.76
C LEU A 77 16.76 -5.39 1.28
N PRO A 78 17.03 -4.78 0.11
CA PRO A 78 18.38 -4.64 -0.41
C PRO A 78 19.19 -3.66 0.44
N SER A 79 20.52 -3.71 0.33
CA SER A 79 21.41 -2.75 0.99
C SER A 79 21.04 -1.31 0.63
N GLY A 80 21.07 -0.42 1.62
CA GLY A 80 20.64 0.97 1.52
C GLY A 80 19.13 1.21 1.71
N ALA A 81 18.31 0.16 1.75
CA ALA A 81 16.88 0.31 1.99
C ALA A 81 16.59 0.78 3.43
N GLY A 82 15.76 1.81 3.57
CA GLY A 82 15.36 2.34 4.87
C GLY A 82 14.41 1.39 5.61
N LEU A 83 14.74 1.08 6.86
CA LEU A 83 13.91 0.20 7.71
C LEU A 83 12.77 0.95 8.39
N ALA A 84 13.02 2.22 8.71
CA ALA A 84 12.12 3.15 9.36
C ALA A 84 12.35 4.58 8.83
N SER A 85 11.44 5.48 9.20
CA SER A 85 11.60 6.93 8.98
C SER A 85 12.72 7.49 9.84
N CYS A 86 13.08 8.77 9.67
CA CYS A 86 14.07 9.40 10.54
C CYS A 86 13.60 9.35 12.01
N ASP A 87 14.44 8.82 12.89
CA ASP A 87 14.29 8.84 14.33
C ASP A 87 15.05 10.03 14.93
N CYS A 88 14.44 10.63 15.95
CA CYS A 88 14.95 11.77 16.69
C CYS A 88 15.30 11.43 18.15
N GLN A 89 15.18 10.15 18.52
CA GLN A 89 15.43 9.69 19.87
C GLN A 89 16.89 9.27 20.03
N GLY A 90 17.55 9.84 21.05
CA GLY A 90 18.91 9.45 21.43
C GLY A 90 19.99 9.82 20.42
N THR A 91 21.24 9.60 20.81
CA THR A 91 22.40 9.70 19.92
C THR A 91 22.78 8.29 19.50
N VAL A 92 22.63 7.97 18.22
CA VAL A 92 23.15 6.72 17.66
C VAL A 92 24.42 7.03 16.87
N PRO A 93 25.56 6.36 17.15
CA PRO A 93 26.78 6.56 16.39
C PRO A 93 26.55 6.25 14.92
N TYR A 94 27.06 7.11 14.03
CA TYR A 94 27.04 6.80 12.60
C TYR A 94 27.79 5.49 12.35
N GLY A 95 27.20 4.61 11.55
CA GLY A 95 27.81 3.34 11.20
C GLY A 95 27.57 2.21 12.19
N ASP A 96 26.88 2.48 13.30
CA ASP A 96 26.46 1.46 14.26
C ASP A 96 25.62 0.38 13.57
N LYS A 97 25.94 -0.90 13.81
CA LYS A 97 25.31 -2.05 13.14
C LYS A 97 24.42 -2.82 14.09
N ASP A 98 23.20 -3.15 13.66
CA ASP A 98 22.25 -3.95 14.42
C ASP A 98 21.68 -5.11 13.60
N PRO A 99 21.37 -6.27 14.21
CA PRO A 99 20.73 -7.39 13.54
C PRO A 99 19.35 -6.99 12.99
N GLU A 100 19.13 -7.23 11.71
CA GLU A 100 17.85 -6.93 11.06
C GLU A 100 17.48 -8.02 10.05
N GLN A 101 16.49 -8.82 10.42
CA GLN A 101 16.03 -9.97 9.63
C GLN A 101 15.33 -9.56 8.33
N ARG A 102 14.85 -8.30 8.30
CA ARG A 102 14.25 -7.71 7.12
C ARG A 102 15.28 -7.42 6.03
N CYS A 103 16.56 -7.24 6.35
CA CYS A 103 17.62 -6.97 5.38
C CYS A 103 18.19 -8.25 4.78
N GLU A 104 18.62 -8.20 3.51
CA GLU A 104 19.31 -9.32 2.84
C GLU A 104 20.58 -9.73 3.57
N SER A 105 21.37 -8.74 4.01
CA SER A 105 22.58 -8.93 4.80
C SER A 105 22.32 -9.38 6.24
N GLY A 106 21.06 -9.38 6.69
CA GLY A 106 20.71 -9.64 8.09
C GLY A 106 21.13 -8.52 9.06
N MET A 107 21.60 -7.39 8.54
CA MET A 107 22.17 -6.29 9.32
C MET A 107 21.64 -4.93 8.82
N SER A 108 21.48 -4.02 9.77
CA SER A 108 21.17 -2.62 9.53
C SER A 108 22.29 -1.72 10.02
N ILE A 109 22.37 -0.50 9.49
CA ILE A 109 23.37 0.50 9.84
C ILE A 109 22.71 1.85 10.14
N ALA A 110 23.12 2.50 11.23
CA ALA A 110 22.67 3.84 11.57
C ALA A 110 23.28 4.87 10.62
N THR A 111 22.42 5.61 9.93
CA THR A 111 22.78 6.59 8.89
C THR A 111 22.08 7.92 9.17
N PRO A 112 22.72 9.08 8.90
CA PRO A 112 22.08 10.37 9.05
C PRO A 112 20.86 10.45 8.13
N CYS A 113 19.83 11.13 8.60
CA CYS A 113 18.59 11.30 7.86
C CYS A 113 18.37 12.78 7.57
N ALA A 114 17.84 13.09 6.38
CA ALA A 114 17.50 14.45 5.98
C ALA A 114 16.20 14.96 6.64
N GLY A 115 16.11 14.84 7.96
CA GLY A 115 14.99 15.27 8.77
C GLY A 115 15.34 16.50 9.63
N TYR A 116 14.33 17.02 10.32
CA TYR A 116 14.53 17.98 11.41
C TYR A 116 13.95 17.39 12.68
N CYS A 117 14.72 17.43 13.77
CA CYS A 117 14.21 17.04 15.09
C CYS A 117 13.77 18.30 15.85
N PRO A 118 12.63 18.26 16.58
CA PRO A 118 12.16 19.37 17.40
C PRO A 118 13.23 19.88 18.37
N PRO A 119 13.13 21.08 18.96
CA PRO A 119 14.24 21.82 19.60
C PRO A 119 14.91 21.15 20.82
N ARG A 120 14.49 19.95 21.22
CA ARG A 120 15.08 19.11 22.28
C ARG A 120 15.55 17.74 21.75
N GLY A 121 15.46 17.48 20.44
CA GLY A 121 15.85 16.24 19.80
C GLY A 121 17.31 16.24 19.34
N ILE A 122 17.91 15.05 19.29
CA ILE A 122 19.27 14.84 18.80
C ILE A 122 19.23 14.70 17.28
N ALA A 123 20.37 14.91 16.60
CA ALA A 123 20.46 14.90 15.14
C ALA A 123 19.70 13.69 14.51
N PRO A 124 18.86 13.92 13.48
CA PRO A 124 18.01 12.88 12.93
C PRO A 124 18.84 11.78 12.28
N TRP A 125 18.55 10.54 12.66
CA TRP A 125 19.20 9.35 12.13
C TRP A 125 18.13 8.35 11.66
N ARG A 126 18.52 7.32 10.92
CA ARG A 126 17.65 6.20 10.57
C ARG A 126 18.48 4.93 10.43
N ARG A 127 17.84 3.76 10.54
CA ARG A 127 18.47 2.50 10.17
C ARG A 127 18.19 2.21 8.70
N VAL A 128 19.24 1.82 7.97
CA VAL A 128 19.15 1.30 6.60
C VAL A 128 19.79 -0.08 6.54
N CYS A 129 19.42 -0.92 5.58
CA CYS A 129 20.10 -2.20 5.39
C CYS A 129 21.56 -1.99 4.99
N SER A 130 22.47 -2.77 5.59
CA SER A 130 23.90 -2.74 5.28
C SER A 130 24.27 -3.64 4.10
#